data_AF-A0A848SM11-F1
#
_entry.id   AF-A0A848SM11-F1
#
_cell.length_a   1.000
_cell.length_b   1.000
_cell.length_c   1.000
_cell.angle_alpha   90.00
_cell.angle_beta   90.00
_cell.angle_gamma   90.00
#
_symmetry.space_group_name_H-M   'P 1'
#
loop_
_entity.id
_entity.type
_entity.pdbx_description
1 polymer ?
#
loop_
_entity_poly.entity_id
_entity_poly.type
_entity_poly.pdbx_seq_one_letter_code
_entity_poly.pdbx_strand_id
1 'polypeptide(L)'
;MARVGKAFFDNKGGFHKTPEDATMSDLAALLGKIGEGESLSLGIAHVLLVKRAEIEILFEQYDRMKEDAEEAIVGAGNVTPIPKPRAN
;
A
#
# COMPACT_ATOMS: atom_id res chain seq x y z
N MET A 1 6.93 26.46 -32.23
CA MET A 1 5.64 26.84 -31.62
C MET A 1 5.53 26.19 -30.26
N ALA A 2 5.21 26.95 -29.22
CA ALA A 2 4.95 26.41 -27.88
C ALA A 2 3.58 25.72 -27.84
N ARG A 3 3.47 24.63 -27.07
CA ARG A 3 2.25 23.84 -26.88
C ARG A 3 2.07 23.56 -25.39
N VAL A 4 0.82 23.61 -24.90
CA VAL A 4 0.46 23.20 -23.53
C VAL A 4 -0.07 21.77 -23.54
N GLY A 5 0.28 20.99 -22.52
CA GLY A 5 -0.12 19.60 -22.35
C GLY A 5 -0.55 19.30 -20.91
N LYS A 6 -1.23 18.17 -20.72
CA LYS A 6 -1.57 17.66 -19.38
C LYS A 6 -0.42 16.81 -18.86
N ALA A 7 -0.21 16.88 -17.54
CA ALA A 7 0.81 16.13 -16.84
C ALA A 7 0.25 15.58 -15.53
N PHE A 8 0.86 14.51 -15.04
CA PHE A 8 0.53 13.89 -13.76
C PHE A 8 1.73 14.03 -12.83
N PHE A 9 1.45 14.29 -11.56
CA PHE A 9 2.47 14.42 -10.54
C PHE A 9 2.26 13.34 -9.49
N ASP A 10 3.36 12.72 -9.07
CA ASP A 10 3.39 11.87 -7.88
C ASP A 10 3.43 12.73 -6.60
N ASN A 11 3.29 12.13 -5.43
CA ASN A 11 3.30 12.87 -4.14
C ASN A 11 4.66 13.52 -3.83
N LYS A 12 5.73 13.13 -4.52
CA LYS A 12 7.06 13.75 -4.38
C LYS A 12 7.26 14.94 -5.33
N GLY A 13 6.27 15.25 -6.17
CA GLY A 13 6.36 16.29 -7.20
C GLY A 13 7.10 15.84 -8.47
N GLY A 14 7.31 14.53 -8.63
CA GLY A 14 7.86 13.92 -9.83
C GLY A 14 6.87 14.04 -11.00
N PHE A 15 7.39 14.43 -12.16
CA PHE A 15 6.59 14.63 -13.38
C PHE A 15 6.47 13.34 -14.18
N HIS A 16 5.24 12.99 -14.54
CA HIS A 16 4.93 11.78 -15.31
C HIS A 16 3.98 12.07 -16.47
N LYS A 17 4.09 11.24 -17.51
CA LYS A 17 3.30 11.38 -18.75
C LYS A 17 1.93 10.72 -18.66
N THR A 18 1.80 9.71 -17.80
CA THR A 18 0.59 8.92 -17.61
C THR A 18 0.24 8.87 -16.12
N PRO A 19 -1.05 8.67 -15.77
CA PRO A 19 -1.43 8.47 -14.37
C PRO A 19 -0.87 7.15 -13.81
N GLU A 20 -0.68 6.12 -14.64
CA GLU A 20 -0.08 4.85 -14.24
C GLU A 20 1.37 5.04 -13.76
N ASP A 21 2.18 5.80 -14.51
CA ASP A 21 3.58 6.07 -14.15
C ASP A 21 3.66 6.85 -12.82
N ALA A 22 2.81 7.87 -12.66
CA ALA A 22 2.73 8.64 -11.41
C ALA A 22 2.36 7.75 -10.22
N THR A 23 1.36 6.89 -10.40
CA THR A 23 0.89 5.98 -9.35
C THR A 23 1.94 4.92 -9.02
N MET A 24 2.63 4.37 -10.03
CA MET A 24 3.73 3.42 -9.82
C MET A 24 4.90 4.04 -9.07
N SER A 25 5.26 5.29 -9.37
CA SER A 25 6.27 6.05 -8.63
C SER A 25 5.90 6.19 -7.16
N ASP A 26 4.64 6.56 -6.87
CA ASP A 26 4.14 6.64 -5.51
C ASP A 26 4.11 5.29 -4.79
N LEU A 27 3.65 4.23 -5.45
CA LEU A 27 3.64 2.88 -4.89
C LEU A 27 5.07 2.38 -4.60
N ALA A 28 6.01 2.59 -5.51
CA ALA A 28 7.42 2.24 -5.30
C ALA A 28 8.02 3.03 -4.13
N ALA A 29 7.66 4.32 -4.01
CA ALA A 29 8.07 5.15 -2.90
C ALA A 29 7.52 4.66 -1.55
N LEU A 30 6.27 4.20 -1.49
CA LEU A 30 5.66 3.61 -0.29
C LEU A 30 6.34 2.30 0.13
N LEU A 31 6.71 1.47 -0.85
CA LEU A 31 7.45 0.23 -0.63
C LEU A 31 8.87 0.52 -0.10
N GLY A 32 9.45 1.66 -0.47
CA GLY A 32 10.79 2.04 -0.05
C GLY A 32 11.89 1.18 -0.71
N LYS A 33 13.08 1.13 -0.11
CA LYS A 33 14.16 0.26 -0.57
C LYS A 33 13.91 -1.17 -0.13
N ILE A 34 13.05 -1.89 -0.86
CA ILE A 34 12.90 -3.34 -0.71
C ILE A 34 14.01 -4.02 -1.51
N GLY A 35 14.96 -4.66 -0.83
CA GLY A 35 16.07 -5.41 -1.45
C GLY A 35 17.18 -4.53 -2.05
N GLU A 36 17.99 -5.13 -2.94
CA GLU A 36 19.13 -4.47 -3.59
C GLU A 36 18.71 -3.61 -4.81
N GLY A 37 17.91 -2.57 -4.56
CA GLY A 37 17.78 -1.44 -5.48
C GLY A 37 16.36 -1.03 -5.86
N GLU A 38 16.27 0.18 -6.43
CA GLU A 38 15.01 0.83 -6.85
C GLU A 38 14.22 0.02 -7.89
N SER A 39 14.91 -0.87 -8.63
CA SER A 39 14.31 -1.76 -9.64
C SER A 39 13.26 -2.72 -9.07
N LEU A 40 13.48 -3.29 -7.88
CA LEU A 40 12.54 -4.24 -7.30
C LEU A 40 11.26 -3.55 -6.83
N SER A 41 11.38 -2.38 -6.20
CA SER A 41 10.23 -1.58 -5.75
C SER A 41 9.31 -1.17 -6.90
N LEU A 42 9.86 -0.78 -8.06
CA LEU A 42 9.10 -0.47 -9.27
C LEU A 42 8.41 -1.71 -9.86
N GLY A 43 9.10 -2.85 -9.87
CA GLY A 43 8.52 -4.11 -10.34
C GLY A 43 7.33 -4.56 -9.49
N ILE A 44 7.44 -4.44 -8.16
CA ILE A 44 6.33 -4.74 -7.24
C ILE A 44 5.19 -3.73 -7.43
N ALA A 45 5.49 -2.43 -7.54
CA ALA A 45 4.48 -1.41 -7.80
C ALA A 45 3.68 -1.68 -9.08
N HIS A 46 4.35 -2.11 -10.15
CA HIS A 46 3.67 -2.53 -11.38
C HIS A 46 2.72 -3.71 -11.14
N VAL A 47 3.19 -4.75 -10.46
CA VAL A 47 2.36 -5.93 -10.15
C VAL A 47 1.15 -5.55 -9.30
N LEU A 48 1.32 -4.71 -8.28
CA LEU A 48 0.23 -4.20 -7.44
C LEU A 48 -0.84 -3.49 -8.28
N LEU A 49 -0.43 -2.65 -9.23
CA LEU A 49 -1.36 -1.92 -10.09
C LEU A 49 -2.11 -2.84 -11.05
N VAL A 50 -1.41 -3.81 -11.66
CA VAL A 50 -2.01 -4.82 -12.55
C VAL A 50 -3.00 -5.71 -11.80
N LYS A 51 -2.68 -6.08 -10.56
CA LYS A 51 -3.46 -7.00 -9.73
C LYS A 51 -4.38 -6.32 -8.73
N ARG A 52 -4.62 -5.01 -8.86
CA ARG A 52 -5.30 -4.21 -7.83
C ARG A 52 -6.63 -4.81 -7.37
N ALA A 53 -7.47 -5.27 -8.30
CA ALA A 53 -8.80 -5.77 -7.98
C ALA A 53 -8.74 -7.09 -7.19
N GLU A 54 -7.83 -7.99 -7.56
CA GLU A 54 -7.61 -9.25 -6.83
C GLU A 54 -7.08 -8.96 -5.41
N ILE A 55 -6.17 -8.00 -5.29
CA ILE A 55 -5.58 -7.58 -4.01
C ILE A 55 -6.63 -6.91 -3.10
N GLU A 56 -7.47 -6.03 -3.65
CA GLU A 56 -8.55 -5.36 -2.92
C GLU A 56 -9.54 -6.36 -2.33
N ILE A 57 -9.92 -7.40 -3.10
CA ILE A 57 -10.79 -8.48 -2.60
C ILE A 57 -10.11 -9.24 -1.44
N LEU A 58 -8.81 -9.53 -1.56
CA LEU A 58 -8.06 -10.19 -0.50
C LEU A 58 -7.99 -9.34 0.78
N PHE A 59 -7.79 -8.03 0.65
CA PHE A 59 -7.80 -7.13 1.80
C PHE A 59 -9.17 -7.05 2.46
N GLU A 60 -10.25 -7.00 1.68
CA GLU A 60 -11.61 -7.03 2.23
C GLU A 60 -11.90 -8.35 2.98
N GLN A 61 -11.42 -9.48 2.46
CA GLN A 61 -11.52 -10.76 3.16
C GLN A 61 -10.68 -10.78 4.45
N TYR A 62 -9.46 -10.24 4.41
CA TYR A 62 -8.59 -10.13 5.56
C TYR A 62 -9.23 -9.27 6.67
N ASP A 63 -9.81 -8.13 6.30
CA ASP A 63 -10.45 -7.22 7.27
C ASP A 63 -11.63 -7.91 7.96
N ARG A 64 -12.46 -8.66 7.21
CA ARG A 64 -13.53 -9.49 7.80
C ARG A 64 -13.00 -10.56 8.76
N MET A 65 -11.95 -11.29 8.36
CA MET A 65 -11.35 -12.31 9.24
C MET A 65 -10.77 -11.71 10.52
N LYS A 66 -10.26 -10.48 10.45
CA LYS A 66 -9.73 -9.76 11.60
C LYS A 66 -10.85 -9.32 12.55
N GLU A 67 -11.96 -8.82 12.02
CA GLU A 67 -13.16 -8.50 12.81
C GLU A 67 -13.68 -9.74 13.54
N ASP A 68 -13.86 -10.86 12.83
CA ASP A 68 -14.27 -12.14 13.43
C ASP A 68 -13.32 -12.60 14.55
N ALA A 69 -12.01 -12.44 14.34
CA ALA A 69 -11.00 -12.78 15.35
C ALA A 69 -11.08 -11.86 16.58
N GLU A 70 -11.31 -10.56 16.40
CA GLU A 70 -11.49 -9.61 17.49
C GLU A 70 -12.79 -9.91 18.27
N GLU A 71 -13.89 -10.23 17.59
CA GLU A 71 -15.15 -10.64 18.23
C GLU A 71 -15.01 -11.93 19.04
N ALA A 72 -14.29 -12.92 18.52
CA ALA A 72 -14.00 -14.16 19.24
C ALA A 72 -13.17 -13.93 20.51
N ILE A 73 -12.23 -12.97 20.48
CA ILE A 73 -11.42 -12.56 21.64
C ILE A 73 -12.30 -11.87 22.69
N VAL A 74 -13.20 -10.97 22.27
CA VAL A 74 -14.11 -10.24 23.18
C VAL A 74 -15.15 -11.18 23.79
N GLY A 75 -15.70 -12.11 22.99
CA GLY A 75 -16.66 -13.12 23.45
C GLY A 75 -16.09 -14.16 24.41
N ALA A 76 -14.77 -14.37 24.40
CA ALA A 76 -14.09 -15.33 25.28
C ALA A 76 -13.93 -14.85 26.74
N GLY A 77 -14.31 -13.61 27.07
CA GLY A 77 -14.47 -13.10 28.45
C GLY A 77 -13.23 -13.11 29.36
N ASN A 78 -12.07 -13.60 28.90
CA ASN A 78 -10.91 -13.91 29.75
C ASN A 78 -9.57 -13.48 29.11
N VAL A 79 -9.57 -12.43 28.30
CA VAL A 79 -8.35 -11.95 27.62
C VAL A 79 -7.93 -10.60 28.19
N THR A 80 -6.84 -10.60 28.97
CA THR A 80 -6.19 -9.38 29.46
C THR A 80 -5.27 -8.83 28.37
N PRO A 81 -5.46 -7.59 27.89
CA PRO A 81 -4.56 -6.99 26.90
C PRO A 81 -3.14 -6.87 27.47
N ILE A 82 -2.14 -7.41 26.76
CA ILE A 82 -0.74 -7.26 27.15
C ILE A 82 -0.33 -5.79 26.90
N PRO A 83 0.14 -5.05 27.93
CA PRO A 83 0.51 -3.66 27.75
C PRO A 83 1.71 -3.55 26.79
N LYS A 84 1.59 -2.68 25.77
CA LYS A 84 2.67 -2.41 24.82
C LYS A 84 3.92 -1.95 25.59
N PRO A 85 5.12 -2.46 25.26
CA PRO A 85 6.35 -2.00 25.92
C PRO A 85 6.49 -0.49 25.68
N ARG A 86 6.72 0.26 26.77
CA ARG A 86 7.05 1.68 26.68
C ARG A 86 8.30 1.80 25.82
N ALA A 87 8.17 2.45 24.67
CA ALA A 87 9.32 2.88 23.89
C ALA A 87 10.10 3.88 24.76
N ASN A 88 11.36 3.52 25.07
CA ASN A 88 12.33 4.45 25.64
C ASN A 88 12.79 5.46 24.60
#